data_AF-A0A2H0IS96-F1
#
_entry.id   AF-A0A2H0IS96-F1
#
_cell.length_a   1.000
_cell.length_b   1.000
_cell.length_c   1.000
_cell.angle_alpha   90.00
_cell.angle_beta   90.00
_cell.angle_gamma   90.00
#
_symmetry.space_group_name_H-M   'P 1'
#
loop_
_entity.id
_entity.type
_entity.pdbx_description
1 polymer ?
#
loop_
_entity_poly.entity_id
_entity_poly.type
_entity_poly.pdbx_seq_one_letter_code
_entity_poly.pdbx_strand_id
1 'polypeptide(L)'
;MNEQRLKMLEKFLEEDKNDPFNWYALGTEYLAEQPEKAKNYFDHLLNHFSDYLPTYYHAAQLYVDFEDEARAIEIYKQGIELAKAQNNPKALRELSAAYQNLLFEME
;
A
#
# COMPACT_ATOMS: atom_id res chain seq x y z
N MET A 1 -13.35 -3.60 -12.48
CA MET A 1 -13.23 -4.43 -11.28
C MET A 1 -14.01 -5.71 -11.52
N ASN A 2 -13.48 -6.87 -11.12
CA ASN A 2 -14.16 -8.15 -11.33
C ASN A 2 -15.02 -8.50 -10.10
N GLU A 3 -16.34 -8.44 -10.24
CA GLU A 3 -17.28 -8.68 -9.14
C GLU A 3 -17.17 -10.08 -8.51
N GLN A 4 -16.83 -11.11 -9.29
CA GLN A 4 -16.65 -12.47 -8.77
C GLN A 4 -15.38 -12.57 -7.92
N ARG A 5 -14.29 -11.92 -8.38
CA ARG A 5 -13.04 -11.84 -7.63
C ARG A 5 -13.22 -11.06 -6.33
N LEU A 6 -13.93 -9.95 -6.37
CA LEU A 6 -14.19 -9.14 -5.19
C LEU A 6 -14.92 -9.93 -4.10
N LYS A 7 -16.03 -10.59 -4.45
CA LYS A 7 -16.79 -11.44 -3.50
C LYS A 7 -15.96 -12.55 -2.89
N MET A 8 -15.05 -13.14 -3.68
CA MET A 8 -14.14 -14.18 -3.19
C MET A 8 -13.14 -13.61 -2.18
N LEU A 9 -12.55 -12.43 -2.46
CA LEU A 9 -11.61 -11.78 -1.56
C LEU A 9 -12.28 -11.28 -0.28
N GLU A 10 -13.51 -10.75 -0.36
CA GLU A 10 -14.33 -10.38 0.80
C GLU A 10 -14.56 -11.60 1.71
N LYS A 11 -14.89 -12.75 1.12
CA LYS A 11 -15.05 -13.99 1.88
C LYS A 11 -13.74 -14.43 2.56
N PHE A 12 -12.61 -14.39 1.86
CA PHE A 12 -11.31 -14.73 2.47
C PHE A 12 -10.96 -13.80 3.62
N LEU A 13 -11.27 -12.51 3.48
CA LEU A 13 -11.08 -11.55 4.55
C LEU A 13 -11.98 -11.85 5.76
N GLU A 14 -13.22 -12.25 5.55
CA GLU A 14 -14.12 -12.66 6.64
C GLU A 14 -13.64 -13.93 7.37
N GLU A 15 -13.10 -14.89 6.62
CA GLU A 15 -12.57 -16.15 7.15
C GLU A 15 -11.24 -15.96 7.90
N ASP A 16 -10.35 -15.09 7.41
CA ASP A 16 -9.08 -14.77 8.05
C ASP A 16 -8.71 -13.28 7.93
N LYS A 17 -8.99 -12.54 9.02
CA LYS A 17 -8.64 -11.12 9.17
C LYS A 17 -7.20 -10.89 9.59
N ASN A 18 -6.47 -11.93 10.01
CA ASN A 18 -5.09 -11.82 10.45
C ASN A 18 -4.10 -12.04 9.31
N ASP A 19 -4.55 -12.50 8.14
CA ASP A 19 -3.74 -12.53 6.94
C ASP A 19 -3.73 -11.15 6.24
N PRO A 20 -2.61 -10.41 6.27
CA PRO A 20 -2.51 -9.12 5.60
C PRO A 20 -2.70 -9.22 4.08
N PHE A 21 -2.46 -10.39 3.47
CA PHE A 21 -2.69 -10.56 2.03
C PHE A 21 -4.16 -10.33 1.65
N ASN A 22 -5.12 -10.73 2.48
CA ASN A 22 -6.54 -10.56 2.18
C ASN A 22 -6.95 -9.07 2.13
N TRP A 23 -6.48 -8.29 3.11
CA TRP A 23 -6.66 -6.83 3.12
C TRP A 23 -5.98 -6.18 1.91
N TYR A 24 -4.75 -6.60 1.61
CA TYR A 24 -3.96 -6.04 0.51
C TYR A 24 -4.60 -6.30 -0.84
N ALA A 25 -5.04 -7.54 -1.08
CA ALA A 25 -5.71 -7.92 -2.31
C ALA A 25 -6.97 -7.07 -2.55
N LEU A 26 -7.79 -6.86 -1.53
CA LEU A 26 -8.97 -5.97 -1.62
C LEU A 26 -8.58 -4.52 -1.90
N GLY A 27 -7.58 -4.00 -1.19
CA GLY A 27 -7.05 -2.65 -1.45
C GLY A 27 -6.65 -2.47 -2.91
N THR A 28 -5.91 -3.44 -3.47
CA THR A 28 -5.49 -3.38 -4.87
C THR A 28 -6.64 -3.49 -5.88
N GLU A 29 -7.70 -4.24 -5.58
CA GLU A 29 -8.88 -4.30 -6.45
C GLU A 29 -9.62 -2.95 -6.53
N TYR A 30 -9.66 -2.20 -5.42
CA TYR A 30 -10.36 -0.92 -5.37
C TYR A 30 -9.55 0.26 -5.92
N LEU A 31 -8.22 0.14 -6.05
CA LEU A 31 -7.31 1.24 -6.42
C LEU A 31 -7.79 2.05 -7.63
N ALA A 32 -8.17 1.36 -8.72
CA ALA A 32 -8.47 2.01 -10.00
C ALA A 32 -9.86 2.66 -10.07
N GLU A 33 -10.82 2.18 -9.29
CA GLU A 33 -12.23 2.58 -9.43
C GLU A 33 -12.79 3.30 -8.19
N GLN A 34 -12.30 2.94 -7.01
CA GLN A 34 -12.74 3.48 -5.73
C GLN A 34 -11.52 3.73 -4.83
N PRO A 35 -10.66 4.70 -5.19
CA PRO A 35 -9.40 4.95 -4.48
C PRO A 35 -9.63 5.25 -2.98
N GLU A 36 -10.73 5.91 -2.63
CA GLU A 36 -11.13 6.14 -1.23
C GLU A 36 -11.35 4.83 -0.45
N LYS A 37 -11.89 3.80 -1.09
CA LYS A 37 -12.00 2.47 -0.46
C LYS A 37 -10.65 1.80 -0.34
N ALA A 38 -9.82 1.86 -1.39
CA ALA A 38 -8.47 1.32 -1.36
C ALA A 38 -7.65 1.92 -0.20
N LYS A 39 -7.80 3.23 0.02
CA LYS A 39 -7.19 3.96 1.13
C LYS A 39 -7.48 3.31 2.48
N ASN A 40 -8.75 2.98 2.75
CA ASN A 40 -9.14 2.35 4.01
C ASN A 40 -8.46 0.99 4.23
N TYR A 41 -8.32 0.18 3.17
CA TYR A 41 -7.61 -1.10 3.25
C TYR A 41 -6.11 -0.91 3.50
N PHE A 42 -5.46 0.04 2.81
CA PHE A 42 -4.05 0.32 3.02
C PHE A 42 -3.76 0.96 4.37
N ASP A 43 -4.60 1.86 4.85
CA ASP A 43 -4.47 2.42 6.20
C ASP A 43 -4.63 1.34 7.26
N HIS A 44 -5.55 0.39 7.07
CA HIS A 44 -5.67 -0.75 7.97
C HIS A 44 -4.37 -1.56 8.01
N LEU A 45 -3.79 -1.85 6.85
CA LEU A 45 -2.51 -2.57 6.75
C LEU A 45 -1.36 -1.83 7.41
N LEU A 46 -1.21 -0.53 7.16
CA LEU A 46 -0.16 0.29 7.76
C LEU A 46 -0.25 0.32 9.30
N ASN A 47 -1.47 0.30 9.85
CA ASN A 47 -1.69 0.38 11.29
C ASN A 47 -1.63 -0.98 12.01
N HIS A 48 -2.04 -2.07 11.35
CA HIS A 48 -2.20 -3.38 12.00
C HIS A 48 -1.21 -4.44 11.52
N PHE A 49 -0.62 -4.25 10.34
CA PHE A 49 0.29 -5.19 9.68
C PHE A 49 1.52 -4.44 9.15
N SER A 50 2.16 -3.65 10.02
CA SER A 50 3.26 -2.76 9.65
C SER A 50 4.49 -3.48 9.10
N ASP A 51 4.64 -4.79 9.32
CA ASP A 51 5.69 -5.62 8.74
C ASP A 51 5.33 -6.18 7.35
N TYR A 52 4.11 -5.93 6.85
CA TYR A 52 3.68 -6.35 5.52
C TYR A 52 4.16 -5.36 4.45
N LEU A 53 5.38 -5.61 3.95
CA LEU A 53 6.09 -4.77 3.00
C LEU A 53 5.33 -4.41 1.70
N PRO A 54 4.52 -5.30 1.08
CA PRO A 54 3.81 -4.98 -0.17
C PRO A 54 2.89 -3.74 -0.08
N THR A 55 2.41 -3.40 1.12
CA THR A 55 1.53 -2.25 1.35
C THR A 55 2.16 -0.93 0.94
N TYR A 56 3.42 -0.73 1.29
CA TYR A 56 4.00 0.61 1.39
C TYR A 56 4.10 1.34 0.05
N TYR A 57 4.39 0.63 -1.04
CA TYR A 57 4.51 1.26 -2.36
C TYR A 57 3.15 1.79 -2.84
N HIS A 58 2.13 0.93 -2.81
CA HIS A 58 0.79 1.27 -3.27
C HIS A 58 0.11 2.29 -2.36
N ALA A 59 0.30 2.17 -1.04
CA ALA A 59 -0.24 3.12 -0.09
C ALA A 59 0.37 4.51 -0.29
N ALA A 60 1.70 4.62 -0.37
CA ALA A 60 2.36 5.90 -0.58
C ALA A 60 1.95 6.54 -1.91
N GLN A 61 1.93 5.77 -3.00
CA GLN A 61 1.47 6.26 -4.31
C GLN A 61 0.03 6.76 -4.26
N LEU A 62 -0.86 6.05 -3.57
CA LEU A 62 -2.25 6.48 -3.42
C LEU A 62 -2.36 7.83 -2.68
N TYR A 63 -1.52 8.08 -1.68
CA TYR A 63 -1.46 9.38 -1.00
C TYR A 63 -0.87 10.48 -1.89
N VAL A 64 0.06 10.16 -2.80
CA VAL A 64 0.50 11.10 -3.86
C VAL A 64 -0.69 11.46 -4.76
N ASP A 65 -1.44 10.45 -5.22
CA ASP A 65 -2.60 10.66 -6.09
C ASP A 65 -3.73 11.46 -5.42
N PHE A 66 -3.74 11.50 -4.08
CA PHE A 66 -4.64 12.33 -3.27
C PHE A 66 -4.08 13.71 -2.91
N GLU A 67 -2.92 14.11 -3.45
CA GLU A 67 -2.28 15.39 -3.14
C GLU A 67 -1.98 15.56 -1.63
N ASP A 68 -1.68 14.45 -0.93
CA ASP A 68 -1.21 14.42 0.45
C ASP A 68 0.24 13.92 0.47
N GLU A 69 1.14 14.76 -0.05
CA GLU A 69 2.56 14.42 -0.19
C GLU A 69 3.23 14.23 1.17
N ALA A 70 2.77 14.97 2.20
CA ALA A 70 3.28 14.83 3.55
C ALA A 70 3.11 13.39 4.06
N ARG A 71 1.91 12.81 3.88
CA ARG A 71 1.66 11.43 4.25
C ARG A 71 2.37 10.43 3.34
N ALA A 72 2.40 10.67 2.03
CA ALA A 72 3.13 9.82 1.09
C ALA A 72 4.63 9.70 1.44
N ILE A 73 5.28 10.83 1.77
CA ILE A 73 6.68 10.88 2.22
C ILE A 73 6.91 10.01 3.45
N GLU A 74 6.01 10.07 4.43
CA GLU A 74 6.10 9.27 5.65
C GLU A 74 6.05 7.77 5.32
N ILE A 75 5.07 7.37 4.51
CA ILE A 75 4.86 5.96 4.14
C ILE A 75 6.05 5.44 3.31
N TYR A 76 6.55 6.21 2.34
CA TYR A 76 7.73 5.81 1.56
C TYR A 76 8.95 5.57 2.46
N LYS A 77 9.21 6.48 3.41
CA LYS A 77 10.33 6.31 4.36
C LYS A 77 10.18 5.06 5.20
N GLN A 78 8.99 4.80 5.75
CA GLN A 78 8.71 3.59 6.53
C GLN A 78 8.93 2.32 5.70
N GLY A 79 8.42 2.30 4.46
CA GLY A 79 8.60 1.17 3.54
C GLY A 79 10.07 0.93 3.18
N ILE A 80 10.85 2.00 2.96
CA ILE A 80 12.29 1.91 2.66
C ILE A 80 13.04 1.28 3.84
N GLU A 81 12.78 1.71 5.06
CA GLU A 81 13.41 1.14 6.26
C GLU A 81 13.00 -0.32 6.46
N LEU A 82 11.73 -0.66 6.23
CA LEU A 82 11.26 -2.04 6.30
C LEU A 82 11.90 -2.92 5.22
N ALA A 83 12.02 -2.44 3.98
CA ALA A 83 12.67 -3.17 2.89
C ALA A 83 14.15 -3.47 3.20
N LYS A 84 14.86 -2.52 3.85
CA LYS A 84 16.22 -2.74 4.35
C LYS A 84 16.22 -3.82 5.43
N ALA A 85 15.36 -3.72 6.43
CA ALA A 85 15.27 -4.66 7.54
C ALA A 85 14.95 -6.10 7.07
N GLN A 86 14.10 -6.23 6.05
CA GLN A 86 13.74 -7.52 5.45
C GLN A 86 14.72 -8.00 4.37
N ASN A 87 15.82 -7.29 4.11
CA ASN A 87 16.78 -7.60 3.04
C ASN A 87 16.10 -7.80 1.67
N ASN A 88 15.15 -6.93 1.31
CA ASN A 88 14.43 -6.99 0.05
C ASN A 88 14.93 -5.91 -0.94
N PRO A 89 15.98 -6.19 -1.74
CA PRO A 89 16.61 -5.19 -2.60
C PRO A 89 15.72 -4.72 -3.75
N LYS A 90 14.74 -5.53 -4.16
CA LYS A 90 13.78 -5.14 -5.20
C LYS A 90 12.85 -4.06 -4.67
N ALA A 91 12.16 -4.33 -3.57
CA ALA A 91 11.24 -3.37 -2.94
C ALA A 91 11.99 -2.09 -2.52
N LEU A 92 13.20 -2.22 -1.97
CA LEU A 92 14.03 -1.08 -1.61
C LEU A 92 14.29 -0.15 -2.80
N ARG A 93 14.62 -0.72 -3.96
CA ARG A 93 14.87 0.05 -5.19
C ARG A 93 13.61 0.75 -5.67
N GLU A 94 12.49 0.03 -5.73
CA GLU A 94 11.19 0.55 -6.20
C GLU A 94 10.70 1.69 -5.30
N LEU A 95 10.72 1.50 -3.97
CA LEU A 95 10.32 2.51 -3.01
C LEU A 95 11.24 3.74 -3.00
N SER A 96 12.57 3.52 -3.07
CA SER A 96 13.52 4.64 -3.10
C SER A 96 13.39 5.48 -4.37
N ALA A 97 13.18 4.84 -5.52
CA ALA A 97 12.99 5.54 -6.78
C ALA A 97 11.69 6.36 -6.78
N ALA A 98 10.56 5.77 -6.34
CA ALA A 98 9.29 6.48 -6.24
C ALA A 98 9.37 7.65 -5.25
N TYR A 99 10.01 7.45 -4.10
CA TYR A 99 10.25 8.51 -3.13
C TYR A 99 11.06 9.67 -3.70
N GLN A 100 12.14 9.38 -4.42
CA GLN A 100 12.97 10.42 -5.05
C GLN A 100 12.22 11.18 -6.14
N ASN A 101 11.39 10.50 -6.93
CA ASN A 101 10.55 11.14 -7.94
C ASN A 101 9.57 12.14 -7.29
N LEU A 102 8.88 11.72 -6.21
CA LEU A 102 7.98 12.61 -5.49
C LEU A 102 8.70 13.87 -5.00
N LEU A 103 9.89 13.72 -4.39
CA LEU A 103 10.65 14.88 -3.92
C LEU A 103 11.02 15.84 -5.06
N PHE A 104 11.37 15.31 -6.22
CA PHE A 104 11.70 16.11 -7.40
C PHE A 104 10.49 16.85 -7.96
N GLU A 105 9.31 16.23 -7.93
CA GLU A 105 8.05 16.85 -8.39
C GLU A 105 7.57 17.98 -7.47
N MET A 106 8.02 17.99 -6.21
CA MET A 106 7.69 19.03 -5.22
C MET A 106 8.60 20.27 -5.28
N GLU A 107 9.69 20.22 -6.05
CA GLU A 107 10.64 21.34 -6.24
C GLU A 107 10.14 22.36 -7.28
#